data_AF-A0A5C4Y7J1-F1
#
_entry.id   AF-A0A5C4Y7J1-F1
#
_cell.length_a   1.000
_cell.length_b   1.000
_cell.length_c   1.000
_cell.angle_alpha   90.00
_cell.angle_beta   90.00
_cell.angle_gamma   90.00
#
_symmetry.space_group_name_H-M   'P 1'
#
loop_
_entity.id
_entity.type
_entity.pdbx_description
1 polymer ?
#
loop_
_entity_poly.entity_id
_entity_poly.type
_entity_poly.pdbx_seq_one_letter_code
_entity_poly.pdbx_strand_id
1 'polypeptide(L)' 'MNNNDTQSIVSRCDATACRFNSDQKCTAGQIEVSMSANQAQCLTFSPRADAQGQQPSAQQ' A
#
# COMPACT_ATOMS: atom_id res chain seq x y z
N MET A 1 -9.45 -20.25 20.03
CA MET A 1 -9.51 -19.34 18.88
C MET A 1 -8.35 -18.38 19.05
N ASN A 2 -7.22 -18.67 18.40
CA ASN A 2 -6.00 -17.87 18.56
C ASN A 2 -5.99 -16.88 17.38
N ASN A 3 -6.43 -15.66 17.65
CA ASN A 3 -6.63 -14.61 16.64
C ASN A 3 -5.29 -13.93 16.31
N ASN A 4 -4.35 -14.70 15.79
CA ASN A 4 -3.08 -14.18 15.25
C ASN A 4 -3.14 -14.04 13.72
N ASP A 5 -4.33 -13.82 13.17
CA ASP A 5 -4.49 -13.25 11.82
C ASP A 5 -3.95 -11.83 11.93
N THR A 6 -2.94 -11.47 11.14
CA THR A 6 -2.39 -10.12 11.12
C THR A 6 -3.54 -9.13 10.89
N GLN A 7 -4.03 -8.50 11.96
CA GLN A 7 -5.33 -7.83 11.97
C GLN A 7 -5.21 -6.52 11.20
N SER A 8 -5.46 -6.58 9.90
CA SER A 8 -5.58 -5.40 9.06
C SER A 8 -6.93 -4.73 9.30
N ILE A 9 -6.90 -3.41 9.45
CA ILE A 9 -8.11 -2.56 9.45
C ILE A 9 -8.69 -2.39 8.03
N VAL A 10 -7.94 -2.78 6.99
CA VAL A 10 -8.34 -2.67 5.59
C VAL A 10 -8.95 -3.98 5.14
N SER A 11 -10.25 -3.97 4.83
CA SER A 11 -10.98 -5.18 4.44
C SER A 11 -10.59 -5.73 3.06
N ARG A 12 -10.15 -4.85 2.15
CA ARG A 12 -9.67 -5.23 0.81
C ARG A 12 -8.73 -4.16 0.25
N CYS A 13 -7.59 -4.58 -0.27
CA CYS A 13 -6.56 -3.72 -0.86
C CYS A 13 -6.16 -4.23 -2.24
N ASP A 14 -6.47 -3.46 -3.29
CA ASP A 14 -6.13 -3.78 -4.68
C ASP A 14 -4.72 -3.29 -5.08
N ALA A 15 -3.98 -2.65 -4.18
CA ALA A 15 -2.59 -2.24 -4.39
C ALA A 15 -1.65 -3.45 -4.29
N THR A 16 -1.77 -4.41 -5.21
CA THR A 16 -1.02 -5.69 -5.21
C THR A 16 0.49 -5.50 -5.35
N ALA A 17 0.95 -4.34 -5.82
CA ALA A 17 2.37 -3.99 -5.85
C ALA A 17 2.92 -3.50 -4.50
N CYS A 18 2.08 -3.21 -3.50
CA CYS A 18 2.51 -2.68 -2.21
C CYS A 18 3.08 -3.79 -1.31
N ARG A 19 4.26 -3.56 -0.74
CA ARG A 19 4.94 -4.47 0.20
C ARG A 19 4.10 -4.83 1.42
N PHE A 20 3.24 -3.91 1.87
CA PHE A 20 2.37 -4.10 3.03
C PHE A 20 1.09 -4.89 2.73
N ASN A 21 0.82 -5.23 1.46
CA ASN A 21 -0.43 -5.88 1.08
C ASN A 21 -0.34 -7.42 1.15
N SER A 22 -0.60 -8.01 2.32
CA SER A 22 -0.64 -9.47 2.48
C SER A 22 -2.06 -9.98 2.24
N ASP A 23 -2.26 -10.95 1.34
CA ASP A 23 -3.58 -11.57 1.12
C ASP A 23 -4.72 -10.57 0.83
N GLN A 24 -4.42 -9.49 0.08
CA GLN A 24 -5.35 -8.39 -0.20
C GLN A 24 -5.76 -7.60 1.06
N LYS A 25 -5.01 -7.73 2.15
CA LYS A 25 -5.15 -6.98 3.40
C LYS A 25 -3.90 -6.12 3.62
N CYS A 26 -4.06 -4.80 3.59
CA CYS A 26 -2.94 -3.89 3.85
C CYS A 26 -2.62 -3.86 5.34
N THR A 27 -1.42 -4.27 5.75
CA THR A 27 -1.01 -4.35 7.16
C THR A 27 -0.23 -3.13 7.63
N ALA A 28 -0.18 -2.06 6.83
CA ALA A 28 0.45 -0.80 7.23
C ALA A 28 -0.23 -0.25 8.49
N GLY A 29 0.53 -0.12 9.59
CA GLY A 29 0.00 0.33 10.88
C GLY A 29 -0.33 1.84 10.93
N GLN A 30 0.11 2.59 9.93
CA GLN A 30 -0.16 4.01 9.75
C GLN A 30 -0.16 4.34 8.26
N ILE A 31 -0.92 5.35 7.85
CA ILE A 31 -0.92 5.91 6.50
C ILE A 31 -0.48 7.37 6.57
N GLU A 32 0.50 7.73 5.77
CA GLU A 32 0.97 9.09 5.54
C GLU A 32 0.55 9.54 4.14
N VAL A 33 -0.07 10.72 4.09
CA VAL A 33 -0.59 11.32 2.86
C VAL A 33 -0.03 12.73 2.76
N SER A 34 0.47 13.08 1.57
CA SER A 34 0.85 14.46 1.25
C SER A 34 -0.01 14.98 0.09
N MET A 35 -0.01 16.30 -0.07
CA MET A 35 -0.61 16.96 -1.22
C MET A 35 0.50 17.42 -2.15
N SER A 36 0.43 17.06 -3.43
CA SER A 36 1.33 17.53 -4.48
C SER A 36 0.53 17.81 -5.74
N ALA A 37 0.73 18.97 -6.36
CA ALA A 37 0.03 19.37 -7.59
C ALA A 37 -1.50 19.13 -7.57
N ASN A 38 -2.17 19.50 -6.47
CA ASN A 38 -3.60 19.25 -6.22
C ASN A 38 -4.03 17.78 -6.19
N GLN A 39 -3.10 16.84 -6.06
CA GLN A 39 -3.35 15.42 -5.92
C GLN A 39 -2.85 14.92 -4.56
N ALA A 40 -3.65 14.06 -3.91
CA ALA A 40 -3.22 13.35 -2.72
C ALA A 40 -2.27 12.21 -3.11
N GLN A 41 -1.09 12.17 -2.49
CA GLN A 41 -0.10 11.12 -2.67
C GLN A 41 0.01 10.29 -1.40
N CYS A 42 -0.11 8.97 -1.53
CA CYS A 42 0.11 8.03 -0.42
C CYS A 42 1.61 7.79 -0.27
N LEU A 43 2.24 8.42 0.72
CA LEU A 43 3.67 8.30 0.98
C LEU A 43 4.03 6.97 1.67
N THR A 44 3.06 6.34 2.33
CA THR A 44 3.22 4.98 2.85
C THR A 44 3.35 3.92 1.76
N PHE A 45 2.93 4.20 0.52
CA PHE A 45 3.05 3.21 -0.54
C PHE A 45 4.52 2.81 -0.76
N SER A 46 4.80 1.52 -0.67
CA SER A 46 6.14 0.95 -0.82
C SER A 46 6.10 -0.20 -1.82
N PRO A 47 6.67 -0.08 -3.03
CA PRO A 47 6.58 -1.12 -4.05
C PRO A 47 7.39 -2.36 -3.67
N ARG A 48 6.91 -3.56 -3.96
CA ARG A 48 7.69 -4.80 -3.81
C ARG A 48 8.92 -4.78 -4.72
N ALA A 49 9.98 -5.49 -4.32
CA ALA A 49 11.20 -5.57 -5.13
C ALA A 49 10.92 -6.21 -6.50
N ASP A 50 10.05 -7.21 -6.54
CA ASP A 50 9.54 -7.85 -7.76
C ASP A 50 8.54 -6.98 -8.56
N ALA A 51 7.93 -5.97 -7.92
CA ALA A 51 7.02 -5.05 -8.58
C ALA A 51 7.72 -3.88 -9.30
N GLN A 52 9.05 -3.77 -9.20
CA GLN A 52 9.83 -2.65 -9.77
C GLN A 52 9.83 -2.59 -11.31
N GLY A 53 9.21 -3.56 -12.01
CA GLY A 53 8.95 -3.48 -13.45
C GLY A 53 7.76 -2.60 -13.82
N GLN A 54 6.89 -2.23 -12.87
CA GLN A 54 5.71 -1.40 -13.10
C GLN A 54 5.77 -0.17 -12.20
N GLN A 55 6.76 0.70 -12.44
CA GLN A 55 6.74 2.05 -11.90
C GLN A 55 5.45 2.71 -12.46
N PRO A 56 4.47 3.13 -11.64
CA PRO A 56 3.49 4.08 -12.11
C PRO A 56 4.30 5.34 -12.40
N SER A 57 4.43 5.66 -13.67
CA SER A 57 5.00 6.91 -14.15
C SER A 57 4.21 8.05 -13.51
N ALA A 58 4.69 8.52 -12.35
CA ALA A 58 4.59 9.92 -12.00
C ALA A 58 5.50 10.69 -12.98
N GLN A 59 5.11 10.70 -14.25
CA GLN A 59 5.78 11.39 -15.34
C GLN A 59 4.70 11.87 -16.32
N GLN A 60 3.98 12.91 -15.93
CA GLN A 60 3.96 14.24 -16.57
C GLN A 60 2.78 15.06 -16.03
#